data_AF-A0A921ZY53-F1
#
_entry.id   AF-A0A921ZY53-F1
#
_cell.length_a   1.000
_cell.length_b   1.000
_cell.length_c   1.000
_cell.angle_alpha   90.00
_cell.angle_beta   90.00
_cell.angle_gamma   90.00
#
_symmetry.space_group_name_H-M   'P 1'
#
loop_
_entity.id
_entity.type
_entity.pdbx_description
1 polymer ?
#
loop_
_entity_poly.entity_id
_entity_poly.type
_entity_poly.pdbx_seq_one_letter_code
_entity_poly.pdbx_strand_id
1 'polypeptide(L)'
;MVMRKLEMLPSSLAMALHYYCDVYNPLVKKSAIFFTLDIANCPGKMSTHSDIEKCLKRKWNTVSNEFIGPLLARVVSVVVDVTYLF
;
A
#
# COMPACT_ATOMS: atom_id res chain seq x y z
N MET A 1 -10.36 -9.79 -1.60
CA MET A 1 -10.89 -8.52 -1.03
C MET A 1 -10.42 -7.36 -1.88
N VAL A 2 -11.25 -6.34 -2.11
CA VAL A 2 -10.83 -5.10 -2.78
C VAL A 2 -10.92 -3.97 -1.77
N MET A 3 -9.79 -3.37 -1.42
CA MET A 3 -9.72 -2.21 -0.56
C MET A 3 -9.45 -0.98 -1.42
N ARG A 4 -10.41 -0.06 -1.42
CA ARG A 4 -10.34 1.14 -2.26
C ARG A 4 -9.63 2.27 -1.52
N LYS A 5 -8.96 3.13 -2.28
CA LYS A 5 -8.32 4.36 -1.81
C LYS A 5 -7.35 4.13 -0.65
N LEU A 6 -6.35 3.28 -0.88
CA LEU A 6 -5.34 2.90 0.10
C LEU A 6 -4.64 4.12 0.72
N GLU A 7 -4.43 5.17 -0.06
CA GLU A 7 -3.80 6.43 0.37
C GLU A 7 -4.64 7.24 1.39
N MET A 8 -5.92 6.91 1.54
CA MET A 8 -6.81 7.49 2.54
C MET A 8 -6.83 6.71 3.86
N LEU A 9 -6.19 5.53 3.93
CA LEU A 9 -6.08 4.75 5.16
C LEU A 9 -5.37 5.57 6.24
N PRO A 10 -6.00 5.81 7.41
CA PRO A 10 -5.33 6.50 8.50
C PRO A 10 -4.02 5.83 8.90
N SER A 11 -3.00 6.63 9.14
CA SER A 11 -1.67 6.16 9.53
C SER A 11 -1.71 5.20 10.75
N SER A 12 -2.60 5.47 11.70
CA SER A 12 -2.80 4.64 12.90
C SER A 12 -3.28 3.22 12.60
N LEU A 13 -3.90 2.99 11.44
CA LEU A 13 -4.42 1.68 11.02
C LEU A 13 -3.52 0.98 9.99
N ALA A 14 -2.49 1.66 9.47
CA ALA A 14 -1.65 1.12 8.40
C ALA A 14 -0.96 -0.20 8.79
N MET A 15 -0.53 -0.33 10.05
CA MET A 15 0.11 -1.55 10.56
C MET A 15 -0.81 -2.78 10.56
N ALA A 16 -2.14 -2.61 10.51
CA ALA A 16 -3.06 -3.73 10.39
C ALA A 16 -2.83 -4.51 9.09
N LEU A 17 -2.37 -3.85 8.01
CA LEU A 17 -2.06 -4.51 6.75
C LEU A 17 -0.92 -5.52 6.90
N HIS A 18 -0.03 -5.38 7.89
CA HIS A 18 0.98 -6.39 8.17
C HIS A 18 0.35 -7.75 8.53
N TYR A 19 -0.81 -7.76 9.19
CA TYR A 19 -1.50 -9.00 9.56
C TYR A 19 -2.20 -9.68 8.37
N TYR A 20 -2.65 -8.88 7.40
CA TYR A 20 -3.33 -9.38 6.21
C TYR A 20 -2.36 -9.77 5.10
N CYS A 21 -1.26 -9.02 4.94
CA CYS A 21 -0.32 -9.14 3.84
C CYS A 21 1.00 -9.80 4.23
N ASP A 22 1.09 -10.44 5.40
CA ASP A 22 2.29 -11.20 5.75
C ASP A 22 2.50 -12.36 4.77
N VAL A 23 3.75 -12.54 4.33
CA VAL A 23 4.08 -13.57 3.34
C VAL A 23 4.04 -14.98 3.94
N TYR A 24 4.33 -15.12 5.23
CA TYR A 24 4.46 -16.41 5.90
C TYR A 24 3.24 -16.76 6.74
N ASN A 25 2.69 -15.79 7.47
CA ASN A 25 1.56 -15.95 8.38
C ASN A 25 0.46 -14.89 8.17
N PRO A 26 -0.14 -14.81 6.97
CA PRO A 26 -1.29 -13.95 6.77
C PRO A 26 -2.52 -14.51 7.52
N LEU A 27 -3.43 -13.63 7.92
CA LEU A 27 -4.73 -14.03 8.49
C LEU A 27 -5.48 -15.04 7.59
N VAL A 28 -5.41 -14.87 6.27
CA VAL A 28 -6.08 -15.74 5.29
C VAL A 28 -5.11 -16.17 4.18
N LYS A 29 -4.58 -17.40 4.29
CA LYS A 29 -3.50 -17.95 3.43
C LYS A 29 -3.82 -18.12 1.95
N LYS A 30 -5.10 -18.24 1.56
CA LYS A 30 -5.53 -18.46 0.17
C LYS A 30 -6.44 -17.33 -0.30
N SER A 31 -5.93 -16.10 -0.24
CA SER A 31 -6.68 -14.92 -0.64
C SER A 31 -5.85 -13.98 -1.49
N ALA A 32 -6.54 -13.24 -2.36
CA ALA A 32 -5.98 -12.09 -3.06
C ALA A 32 -6.59 -10.82 -2.46
N ILE A 33 -5.74 -9.86 -2.14
CA ILE A 33 -6.13 -8.53 -1.69
C ILE A 33 -5.68 -7.55 -2.76
N PHE A 34 -6.64 -6.86 -3.35
CA PHE A 34 -6.38 -5.80 -4.32
C PHE A 34 -6.53 -4.47 -3.61
N PHE A 35 -5.50 -3.64 -3.70
CA PHE A 35 -5.53 -2.26 -3.25
C PHE A 35 -5.70 -1.35 -4.46
N THR A 36 -6.59 -0.37 -4.36
CA THR A 36 -6.65 0.73 -5.34
C THR A 36 -6.06 1.98 -4.72
N LEU A 37 -5.36 2.77 -5.53
CA LEU A 37 -4.82 4.05 -5.15
C LEU A 37 -5.18 5.08 -6.21
N ASP A 38 -5.58 6.27 -5.78
CA ASP A 38 -5.80 7.40 -6.68
C ASP A 38 -4.53 8.25 -6.77
N ILE A 39 -3.97 8.33 -7.99
CA ILE A 39 -2.74 9.08 -8.27
C ILE A 39 -2.91 10.57 -7.97
N ALA A 40 -4.12 11.13 -8.14
CA ALA A 40 -4.37 12.54 -7.85
C ALA A 40 -4.12 12.89 -6.36
N ASN A 41 -4.29 11.93 -5.46
CA ASN A 41 -4.09 12.10 -4.01
C ASN A 41 -2.61 11.93 -3.58
N CYS A 42 -1.75 11.60 -4.53
CA CYS A 42 -0.34 11.32 -4.33
C CYS A 42 0.51 12.08 -5.36
N PRO A 43 0.90 13.34 -5.07
CA PRO A 43 1.57 14.18 -6.05
C PRO A 43 2.94 13.62 -6.46
N GLY A 44 3.15 13.44 -7.77
CA GLY A 44 4.39 12.94 -8.39
C GLY A 44 4.11 12.23 -9.72
N LYS A 45 5.15 11.97 -10.53
CA LYS A 45 5.04 11.05 -11.68
C LYS A 45 4.96 9.63 -11.12
N MET A 46 3.77 9.17 -10.76
CA MET A 46 3.56 7.84 -10.18
C MET A 46 3.53 6.78 -11.26
N SER A 47 4.71 6.25 -11.62
CA SER A 47 4.80 5.10 -12.53
C SER A 47 5.70 3.98 -11.99
N THR A 48 6.16 4.12 -10.74
CA THR A 48 7.08 3.16 -10.13
C THR A 48 6.66 2.79 -8.71
N HIS A 49 7.08 1.61 -8.26
CA HIS A 49 6.95 1.20 -6.86
C HIS A 49 7.48 2.27 -5.90
N SER A 50 8.63 2.89 -6.22
CA SER A 50 9.26 3.90 -5.37
C SER A 50 8.39 5.13 -5.13
N ASP A 51 7.65 5.59 -6.13
CA ASP A 51 6.82 6.79 -6.00
C ASP A 51 5.56 6.51 -5.15
N ILE A 52 4.98 5.32 -5.31
CA ILE A 52 3.87 4.85 -4.48
C ILE A 52 4.33 4.69 -3.02
N GLU A 53 5.48 4.04 -2.81
CA GLU A 53 6.04 3.88 -1.47
C GLU A 53 6.32 5.22 -0.78
N LYS A 54 6.88 6.21 -1.50
CA LYS A 54 7.07 7.56 -0.98
C LYS A 54 5.74 8.23 -0.61
N CYS A 55 4.70 8.06 -1.42
CA CYS A 55 3.39 8.61 -1.09
C CYS A 55 2.83 7.98 0.18
N LEU A 56 2.77 6.64 0.23
CA LEU A 56 2.23 5.91 1.38
C LEU A 56 3.05 6.17 2.64
N LYS A 57 4.38 6.26 2.56
CA LYS A 57 5.24 6.66 3.68
C LYS A 57 4.88 8.05 4.23
N ARG A 58 4.56 9.01 3.36
CA ARG A 58 4.11 10.35 3.79
C ARG A 58 2.73 10.33 4.43
N LYS A 59 1.81 9.49 3.92
CA LYS A 59 0.45 9.35 4.48
C LYS A 59 0.45 8.60 5.81
N TRP A 60 1.34 7.62 5.95
CA TRP A 60 1.52 6.80 7.14
C TRP A 60 2.65 7.31 8.03
N ASN A 61 2.66 8.62 8.27
CA ASN A 61 3.72 9.33 8.97
C ASN A 61 3.85 9.00 10.47
N THR A 62 2.85 8.35 11.08
CA THR A 62 2.88 7.91 12.48
C THR A 62 3.43 6.50 12.65
N VAL A 63 3.66 5.76 11.56
CA VAL A 63 4.32 4.44 11.61
C VAL A 63 5.81 4.66 11.80
N SER A 64 6.43 3.97 12.75
CA SER A 64 7.86 4.14 13.01
C SER A 64 8.71 3.72 11.81
N ASN A 65 9.88 4.35 11.68
CA ASN A 65 10.78 4.14 10.54
C ASN A 65 11.26 2.69 10.40
N GLU A 66 11.32 1.95 11.49
CA GLU A 66 11.67 0.53 11.53
C GLU A 66 10.58 -0.37 10.92
N PHE A 67 9.29 0.02 10.99
CA PHE A 67 8.18 -0.80 10.50
C PHE A 67 7.66 -0.37 9.13
N ILE A 68 7.83 0.90 8.75
CA ILE A 68 7.26 1.42 7.50
C ILE A 68 7.85 0.75 6.25
N GLY A 69 9.15 0.47 6.23
CA GLY A 69 9.80 -0.23 5.12
C GLY A 69 9.24 -1.65 4.91
N PRO A 70 9.28 -2.51 5.95
CA PRO A 70 8.68 -3.85 5.89
C PRO A 70 7.18 -3.88 5.56
N LEU A 71 6.42 -2.87 6.00
CA LEU A 71 5.01 -2.74 5.67
C LEU A 71 4.82 -2.46 4.18
N LEU A 72 5.55 -1.50 3.63
CA LEU A 72 5.47 -1.13 2.22
C LEU A 72 5.89 -2.27 1.29
N ALA A 73 6.95 -3.00 1.63
CA ALA A 73 7.40 -4.16 0.85
C ALA A 73 6.33 -5.26 0.69
N ARG A 74 5.41 -5.38 1.67
CA ARG A 74 4.28 -6.32 1.61
C ARG A 74 3.13 -5.79 0.76
N VAL A 75 2.76 -4.53 1.00
CA VAL A 75 1.58 -3.90 0.39
C VAL A 75 1.80 -3.52 -1.08
N VAL A 76 3.02 -3.08 -1.41
CA VAL A 76 3.42 -2.59 -2.75
C VAL A 76 4.27 -3.65 -3.46
N SER A 77 4.00 -4.94 -3.25
CA SER A 77 4.76 -6.04 -3.87
C SER A 77 4.53 -6.14 -5.38
N VAL A 78 3.33 -5.80 -5.86
CA VAL A 78 2.96 -5.76 -7.28
C VAL A 78 2.16 -4.49 -7.54
N VAL A 79 2.57 -3.72 -8.55
CA VAL A 79 1.88 -2.50 -8.99
C VAL A 79 1.44 -2.68 -10.43
N VAL A 80 0.17 -2.37 -10.70
CA VAL A 80 -0.40 -2.36 -12.05
C VAL A 80 -0.96 -0.96 -12.31
N ASP A 81 -0.40 -0.28 -13.29
CA ASP A 81 -0.93 1.00 -13.76
C ASP A 81 -2.09 0.75 -14.72
N VAL A 82 -3.27 1.29 -14.37
CA VAL A 82 -4.50 1.16 -15.15
C VAL A 82 -4.92 2.47 -15.82
N THR A 83 -4.10 3.52 -15.72
CA THR A 83 -4.40 4.86 -16.23
C THR A 83 -4.44 4.91 -17.76
N TYR A 84 -3.80 3.95 -18.44
CA TYR A 84 -3.72 3.89 -19.91
C TYR A 84 -4.73 2.93 -20.56
N LEU A 85 -5.67 2.38 -19.80
CA LEU A 85 -6.63 1.39 -20.31
C LEU A 85 -7.94 1.99 -20.86
N PHE A 86 -8.13 3.31 -20.81
CA PHE A 86 -9.31 4.00 -21.36
C PHE A 86 -8.96 5.36 -21.95
#